data_AF-A0A6N6MD15-F1
#
_entry.id   AF-A0A6N6MD15-F1
#
_cell.length_a   1.000
_cell.length_b   1.000
_cell.length_c   1.000
_cell.angle_alpha   90.00
_cell.angle_beta   90.00
_cell.angle_gamma   90.00
#
_symmetry.space_group_name_H-M   'P 1'
#
loop_
_entity.id
_entity.type
_entity.pdbx_description
1 polymer ?
#
loop_
_entity_poly.entity_id
_entity_poly.type
_entity_poly.pdbx_seq_one_letter_code
_entity_poly.pdbx_strand_id
1 'polypeptide(L)'
;MKNLLLVFIGGGFGSVLRFLIGKHFNSIETGIPYGTFSANILGSFLIGIILGLAAKHNAINHNHTLLLATGFCGGFTTFSTFIYENHVFLKSGGFLLVFFGMYLAKSF
;
A
#
# COMPACT_ATOMS: atom_id res chain seq x y z
N MET A 1 -13.66 -21.37 5.05
CA MET A 1 -12.73 -21.48 3.90
C MET A 1 -12.89 -20.35 2.88
N LYS A 2 -14.11 -20.03 2.42
CA LYS A 2 -14.37 -18.92 1.47
C LYS A 2 -13.64 -17.60 1.83
N ASN A 3 -13.70 -17.19 3.09
CA ASN A 3 -13.06 -15.95 3.57
C ASN A 3 -11.54 -15.93 3.35
N LEU A 4 -10.86 -17.06 3.59
CA LEU A 4 -9.41 -17.18 3.37
C LEU A 4 -9.06 -17.04 1.89
N LEU A 5 -9.88 -17.65 1.02
CA LEU A 5 -9.68 -17.60 -0.43
C LEU A 5 -9.86 -16.17 -0.97
N LEU A 6 -10.82 -15.40 -0.43
CA LEU A 6 -11.01 -13.99 -0.78
C LEU A 6 -9.80 -13.14 -0.38
N VAL A 7 -9.29 -13.31 0.84
CA VAL A 7 -8.09 -12.59 1.30
C VAL A 7 -6.88 -12.98 0.45
N PHE A 8 -6.70 -14.28 0.15
CA PHE A 8 -5.60 -14.78 -0.67
C PHE A 8 -5.63 -14.21 -2.09
N ILE A 9 -6.78 -14.25 -2.77
CA ILE A 9 -6.92 -13.71 -4.14
C ILE A 9 -6.69 -12.21 -4.15
N GLY A 10 -7.32 -11.47 -3.23
CA GLY A 10 -7.16 -10.03 -3.11
C GLY A 10 -5.70 -9.65 -2.85
N GLY A 11 -5.08 -10.27 -1.84
CA GLY A 11 -3.70 -9.99 -1.44
C GLY A 11 -2.68 -10.42 -2.49
N GLY A 12 -2.89 -11.56 -3.12
CA GLY A 12 -2.07 -12.02 -4.26
C GLY A 12 -2.13 -11.01 -5.41
N PHE A 13 -3.33 -10.59 -5.81
CA PHE A 13 -3.48 -9.60 -6.88
C PHE A 13 -2.89 -8.23 -6.50
N GLY A 14 -3.16 -7.73 -5.30
CA GLY A 14 -2.63 -6.47 -4.81
C GLY A 14 -1.10 -6.45 -4.76
N SER A 15 -0.47 -7.53 -4.27
CA SER A 15 0.98 -7.63 -4.20
C SER A 15 1.64 -7.71 -5.58
N VAL A 16 1.05 -8.44 -6.54
CA VAL A 16 1.50 -8.48 -7.93
C VAL A 16 1.43 -7.09 -8.56
N LEU A 17 0.32 -6.37 -8.38
CA LEU A 17 0.17 -5.03 -8.93
C LEU A 17 1.19 -4.05 -8.33
N ARG A 18 1.40 -4.09 -7.01
CA ARG A 18 2.44 -3.31 -6.34
C ARG A 18 3.82 -3.62 -6.91
N PHE A 19 4.14 -4.90 -7.13
CA PHE A 19 5.41 -5.31 -7.73
C PHE A 19 5.59 -4.73 -9.14
N LEU A 20 4.55 -4.79 -9.97
CA LEU A 20 4.58 -4.23 -11.33
C LEU A 20 4.76 -2.71 -11.31
N ILE A 21 4.04 -1.98 -10.45
CA ILE A 21 4.19 -0.53 -10.31
C ILE A 21 5.61 -0.20 -9.83
N GLY A 22 6.10 -0.88 -8.78
CA GLY A 22 7.45 -0.70 -8.28
C GLY A 22 8.50 -0.92 -9.35
N LYS A 23 8.36 -1.96 -10.18
CA LYS A 23 9.31 -2.26 -11.27
C LYS A 23 9.41 -1.14 -12.31
N HIS A 24 8.31 -0.46 -12.63
CA HIS A 24 8.30 0.58 -13.67
C HIS A 24 8.60 1.98 -13.12
N PHE A 25 8.21 2.26 -11.87
CA PHE A 25 8.24 3.62 -11.31
C PHE A 25 9.25 3.83 -10.19
N ASN A 26 9.80 2.78 -9.57
CA ASN A 26 10.93 2.96 -8.65
C ASN A 26 12.21 3.10 -9.48
N SER A 27 12.72 4.32 -9.59
CA SER A 27 13.99 4.60 -10.28
C SER A 27 15.13 4.67 -9.27
N ILE A 28 16.19 3.91 -9.56
CA ILE A 28 17.46 3.96 -8.81
C ILE A 28 18.15 5.31 -9.04
N GLU A 29 17.97 5.93 -10.21
CA GLU A 29 18.65 7.17 -10.61
C GLU A 29 18.14 8.40 -9.86
N THR A 30 16.82 8.50 -9.67
CA THR A 30 16.21 9.62 -8.91
C THR A 30 16.32 9.42 -7.40
N GLY A 31 16.63 8.20 -6.95
CA GLY A 31 16.62 7.78 -5.55
C GLY A 31 15.22 7.65 -4.94
N ILE A 32 14.18 8.28 -5.50
CA ILE A 32 12.82 8.33 -4.94
C ILE A 32 11.96 7.14 -5.41
N PRO A 33 11.38 6.34 -4.49
CA PRO A 33 10.56 5.19 -4.83
C PRO A 33 9.10 5.56 -5.14
N TYR A 34 8.88 6.23 -6.29
CA TYR A 34 7.53 6.70 -6.69
C TYR A 34 6.50 5.57 -6.81
N GLY A 35 6.92 4.36 -7.16
CA GLY A 35 6.05 3.20 -7.23
C GLY A 35 5.56 2.75 -5.86
N THR A 36 6.45 2.65 -4.87
CA THR A 36 6.08 2.32 -3.49
C THR A 36 5.18 3.39 -2.89
N PHE A 37 5.54 4.66 -3.11
CA PHE A 37 4.77 5.81 -2.65
C PHE A 37 3.36 5.87 -3.25
N SER A 38 3.24 5.71 -4.57
CA SER A 38 1.94 5.74 -5.25
C SER A 38 1.05 4.56 -4.86
N ALA A 39 1.60 3.35 -4.73
CA ALA A 39 0.84 2.19 -4.26
C ALA A 39 0.26 2.40 -2.86
N ASN A 40 1.06 2.97 -1.95
CA ASN A 40 0.63 3.28 -0.60
C ASN A 40 -0.47 4.36 -0.55
N ILE A 41 -0.32 5.48 -1.26
CA ILE A 41 -1.36 6.54 -1.29
C ILE A 41 -2.65 6.02 -1.90
N LEU A 42 -2.57 5.38 -3.07
CA LEU A 42 -3.75 4.87 -3.76
C LEU A 42 -4.44 3.77 -2.94
N GLY A 43 -3.68 2.88 -2.32
CA GLY A 43 -4.23 1.85 -1.44
C GLY A 43 -4.92 2.41 -0.20
N SER A 44 -4.32 3.40 0.47
CA SER A 44 -4.93 4.08 1.63
C SER A 44 -6.17 4.89 1.25
N PHE A 45 -6.20 5.50 0.06
CA PHE A 45 -7.39 6.16 -0.45
C PHE A 45 -8.52 5.16 -0.74
N LEU A 46 -8.19 4.05 -1.42
CA LEU A 46 -9.15 3.00 -1.75
C LEU A 46 -9.74 2.34 -0.51
N ILE A 47 -8.94 2.00 0.50
CA ILE A 47 -9.46 1.39 1.73
C ILE A 47 -10.39 2.36 2.48
N GLY A 48 -10.09 3.67 2.47
CA GLY A 48 -10.98 4.70 3.01
C GLY A 48 -12.35 4.73 2.31
N ILE A 49 -12.38 4.69 0.97
CA ILE A 49 -13.63 4.59 0.20
C ILE A 49 -14.39 3.30 0.54
N ILE A 50 -13.71 2.15 0.54
CA ILE A 50 -14.34 0.85 0.78
C ILE A 50 -14.97 0.80 2.17
N LEU A 51 -14.24 1.23 3.21
CA LEU A 51 -14.74 1.24 4.57
C LEU A 51 -15.84 2.29 4.78
N GLY A 52 -15.73 3.46 4.14
CA GLY A 52 -16.78 4.48 4.16
C GLY A 52 -18.09 4.00 3.53
N LEU A 53 -18.02 3.30 2.39
CA LEU A 53 -19.18 2.69 1.73
C LEU A 53 -19.78 1.54 2.54
N ALA A 54 -18.93 0.72 3.16
CA ALA A 54 -19.36 -0.35 4.06
C ALA A 54 -20.12 0.20 5.27
N ALA A 55 -19.68 1.34 5.83
CA ALA A 55 -20.32 1.99 6.97
C ALA A 55 -21.66 2.65 6.62
N LYS A 56 -21.78 3.25 5.42
CA LYS A 56 -22.93 4.12 5.09
C LYS A 56 -24.12 3.41 4.45
N HIS A 57 -23.91 2.34 3.68
CA HIS A 57 -24.94 1.90 2.72
C HIS A 57 -25.33 0.41 2.71
N ASN A 58 -24.77 -0.47 3.55
CA ASN A 58 -24.88 -1.94 3.37
C ASN A 58 -24.52 -2.42 1.93
N ALA A 59 -24.01 -1.54 1.07
CA ALA A 59 -23.70 -1.80 -0.33
C ALA A 59 -22.48 -2.71 -0.48
N ILE A 60 -21.60 -2.67 0.53
CA ILE A 60 -20.42 -3.53 0.64
C ILE A 60 -20.65 -4.46 1.83
N ASN A 61 -20.89 -5.74 1.52
CA ASN A 61 -20.98 -6.78 2.54
C ASN A 61 -19.60 -7.26 3.00
N HIS A 62 -19.56 -8.03 4.09
CA HIS A 62 -18.32 -8.50 4.71
C HIS A 62 -17.35 -9.21 3.74
N ASN A 63 -17.84 -9.96 2.75
CA ASN A 63 -16.99 -10.66 1.78
C ASN A 63 -16.23 -9.67 0.88
N HIS A 64 -16.86 -8.56 0.51
CA HIS A 64 -16.21 -7.51 -0.29
C HIS A 64 -15.15 -6.80 0.54
N THR A 65 -15.41 -6.54 1.83
CA THR A 65 -14.39 -5.97 2.73
C THR A 65 -13.18 -6.89 2.86
N LEU A 66 -13.38 -8.20 3.01
CA LEU A 66 -12.27 -9.16 3.06
C LEU A 66 -11.46 -9.20 1.77
N LEU A 67 -12.13 -9.21 0.61
CA LEU A 67 -11.46 -9.25 -0.69
C LEU A 67 -10.70 -7.94 -0.99
N LEU A 68 -11.37 -6.79 -0.80
CA LEU A 68 -10.88 -5.50 -1.28
C LEU A 68 -10.07 -4.74 -0.24
N ALA A 69 -10.53 -4.69 1.02
CA ALA A 69 -9.79 -3.98 2.08
C ALA A 69 -8.67 -4.86 2.63
N THR A 70 -9.01 -6.01 3.22
CA THR A 70 -8.00 -6.88 3.85
C THR A 70 -7.09 -7.55 2.82
N GLY A 71 -7.66 -8.07 1.74
CA GLY A 71 -6.91 -8.71 0.65
C GLY A 71 -6.18 -7.67 -0.19
N PHE A 72 -6.88 -7.03 -1.13
CA PHE A 72 -6.28 -6.18 -2.14
C PHE A 72 -5.50 -5.00 -1.55
N CYS A 73 -6.11 -4.13 -0.75
CA CYS A 73 -5.40 -2.98 -0.18
C CYS A 73 -4.26 -3.42 0.75
N GLY A 74 -4.44 -4.51 1.50
CA GLY A 74 -3.39 -5.10 2.33
C GLY A 74 -2.18 -5.62 1.54
N GLY A 75 -2.39 -6.24 0.38
CA GLY A 75 -1.30 -6.70 -0.48
C GLY A 75 -0.68 -5.58 -1.35
N PHE A 76 -1.50 -4.62 -1.74
CA PHE A 76 -1.15 -3.50 -2.61
C PHE A 76 -0.36 -2.42 -1.88
N THR A 77 -0.60 -2.21 -0.59
CA THR A 77 0.20 -1.32 0.26
C THR A 77 1.36 -2.09 0.90
N THR A 78 2.38 -1.38 1.37
CA THR A 78 3.51 -1.97 2.10
C THR A 78 4.17 -0.96 3.04
N PHE A 79 4.27 -1.35 4.31
CA PHE A 79 5.07 -0.62 5.30
C PHE A 79 6.53 -1.09 5.28
N SER A 80 6.77 -2.38 5.08
CA SER A 80 8.13 -2.96 5.13
C SER A 80 9.05 -2.40 4.04
N THR A 81 8.58 -2.30 2.79
CA THR A 81 9.38 -1.71 1.70
C THR A 81 9.60 -0.22 1.94
N PHE A 82 8.57 0.51 2.40
CA PHE A 82 8.66 1.94 2.68
C PHE A 82 9.69 2.26 3.78
N ILE A 83 9.74 1.48 4.86
CA ILE A 83 10.75 1.64 5.92
C ILE A 83 12.15 1.28 5.42
N TYR A 84 12.29 0.23 4.60
CA TYR A 84 13.57 -0.14 4.00
C TYR A 84 14.13 0.99 3.13
N GLU A 85 13.29 1.59 2.26
CA GLU A 85 13.68 2.73 1.42
C GLU A 85 14.08 3.95 2.26
N ASN A 86 13.35 4.26 3.32
CA ASN A 86 13.73 5.30 4.29
C ASN A 86 15.08 5.03 4.96
N HIS A 87 15.35 3.79 5.34
CA HIS A 87 16.63 3.40 5.92
C HIS A 87 17.78 3.51 4.90
N VAL A 88 17.53 3.27 3.61
CA VAL A 88 18.52 3.54 2.56
C VAL A 88 18.82 5.04 2.45
N PHE A 89 17.80 5.91 2.51
CA PHE A 89 18.02 7.37 2.54
C PHE A 89 18.80 7.84 3.77
N LEU A 90 18.54 7.23 4.93
CA LEU A 90 19.29 7.54 6.14
C LEU A 90 20.78 7.24 5.97
N LYS A 91 21.12 6.12 5.33
CA LYS A 91 22.51 5.74 5.04
C LYS A 91 23.18 6.63 4.00
N SER A 92 22.42 7.18 3.05
CA SER A 92 22.96 8.07 2.02
C SER A 92 23.03 9.55 2.43
N GLY A 93 22.63 9.89 3.67
CA GLY A 93 22.61 11.27 4.17
C GLY A 93 21.44 12.12 3.67
N GLY A 94 20.42 11.49 3.06
CA GLY A 94 19.21 12.15 2.54
C GLY A 94 18.20 12.54 3.62
N PHE A 95 18.63 13.29 4.64
CA PHE A 95 17.84 13.55 5.85
C PHE A 95 16.45 14.18 5.57
N LEU A 96 16.33 15.05 4.57
CA LEU A 96 15.04 15.65 4.21
C LEU A 96 14.02 14.60 3.78
N LEU A 97 14.42 13.63 2.94
CA LEU A 97 13.56 12.53 2.50
C LEU A 97 13.22 11.60 3.65
N VAL A 98 14.16 11.36 4.58
CA VAL A 98 13.91 10.59 5.80
C VAL A 98 12.86 11.27 6.68
N PHE A 99 12.97 12.56 6.96
CA PHE A 99 11.99 13.27 7.79
C PHE A 99 10.60 13.29 7.14
N PHE A 100 10.55 13.52 5.83
CA PHE A 100 9.30 13.45 5.07
C PHE A 100 8.68 12.04 5.13
N GLY A 101 9.50 11.00 4.89
CA GLY A 101 9.03 9.62 4.96
C GLY A 101 8.58 9.21 6.36
N MET A 102 9.28 9.62 7.42
CA MET A 102 8.86 9.40 8.80
C MET A 102 7.56 10.12 9.16
N TYR A 103 7.33 11.32 8.62
CA TYR A 103 6.05 12.02 8.81
C TYR A 103 4.90 11.24 8.17
N LEU A 104 5.10 10.76 6.94
CA LEU A 104 4.11 9.95 6.23
C LEU A 104 3.89 8.58 6.87
N ALA A 105 4.92 7.96 7.46
CA ALA A 105 4.79 6.70 8.18
C ALA A 105 3.72 6.74 9.28
N LYS A 106 3.49 7.92 9.89
CA LYS A 106 2.45 8.11 10.92
C LYS A 106 1.02 8.07 10.37
N SER A 107 0.87 8.14 9.05
CA SER A 107 -0.44 8.16 8.38
C SER A 107 -0.94 6.76 8.00
N PHE A 108 -0.12 5.73 8.19
CA PHE A 108 -0.48 4.31 8.05
C PHE A 108 -0.80 3.72 9.42
#